data_AF-A0A6A5HTS9-F1
#
_entry.id   AF-A0A6A5HTS9-F1
#
_cell.length_a   1.000
_cell.length_b   1.000
_cell.length_c   1.000
_cell.angle_alpha   90.00
_cell.angle_beta   90.00
_cell.angle_gamma   90.00
#
_symmetry.space_group_name_H-M   'P 1'
#
loop_
_entity.id
_entity.type
_entity.pdbx_description
1 polymer ?
#
loop_
_entity_poly.entity_id
_entity_poly.type
_entity_poly.pdbx_seq_one_letter_code
_entity_poly.pdbx_strand_id
1 'polypeptide(L)'
;MKRHILYVYFFIPILLGYSIDPTTCNSPRTTYLNNMSITSIHDLDLISKLIVEKMRILSQHPRIMNLGVIWDGLITENGLQVKRGTLYNRLREKIEPALLDITDLTEEEKIKILFCASSRLDDRLKSITPNAEFDSENRIIKTKIGNEWIEGDHTGKLKNRFQRAKEAEAEEIERVRRREAIAIRTAPYPDRSKRRRLT
;
A
#
# COMPACT_ATOMS: atom_id res chain seq x y z
N MET A 1 -48.98 -2.69 19.76
CA MET A 1 -47.77 -3.53 19.64
C MET A 1 -46.70 -2.78 18.88
N LYS A 2 -45.61 -2.40 19.58
CA LYS A 2 -44.19 -2.42 19.17
C LYS A 2 -43.42 -1.38 19.98
N ARG A 3 -42.48 -1.90 20.77
CA ARG A 3 -41.44 -1.18 21.51
C ARG A 3 -40.41 -0.57 20.55
N HIS A 4 -39.58 0.29 21.14
CA HIS A 4 -38.19 0.65 20.78
C HIS A 4 -38.04 2.12 20.34
N ILE A 5 -37.00 2.87 20.71
CA ILE A 5 -35.88 2.76 21.65
C ILE A 5 -35.45 4.23 21.86
N LEU A 6 -35.07 4.64 23.08
CA LEU A 6 -34.52 5.96 23.33
C LEU A 6 -33.18 6.13 22.60
N TYR A 7 -33.05 7.17 21.77
CA TYR A 7 -31.76 7.74 21.40
C TYR A 7 -31.42 8.84 22.40
N VAL A 8 -30.51 8.54 23.31
CA VAL A 8 -29.90 9.55 24.18
C VAL A 8 -28.77 10.21 23.39
N TYR A 9 -29.04 11.41 22.89
CA TYR A 9 -28.02 12.31 22.35
C TYR A 9 -27.20 12.86 23.53
N PHE A 10 -25.94 12.43 23.68
CA PHE A 10 -24.97 13.15 24.50
C PHE A 10 -24.24 14.18 23.63
N PHE A 11 -24.71 15.43 23.75
CA PHE A 11 -24.05 16.64 23.27
C PHE A 11 -23.04 17.06 24.34
N ILE A 12 -21.74 17.06 24.04
CA ILE A 12 -20.72 17.69 24.88
C ILE A 12 -20.07 18.80 24.04
N PRO A 13 -20.23 20.09 24.41
CA PRO A 13 -19.46 21.16 23.82
C PRO A 13 -18.19 21.37 24.64
N ILE A 14 -17.01 21.24 24.02
CA ILE A 14 -15.78 21.79 24.59
C ILE A 14 -15.29 22.90 23.68
N LEU A 15 -15.63 24.12 24.11
CA LEU A 15 -14.86 25.33 23.91
C LEU A 15 -13.47 25.13 24.53
N LEU A 16 -12.42 25.23 23.73
CA LEU A 16 -11.13 25.81 24.13
C LEU A 16 -10.40 26.22 22.86
N GLY A 17 -10.16 27.51 22.73
CA GLY A 17 -9.58 28.13 21.54
C GLY A 17 -8.15 27.68 21.28
N TYR A 18 -7.86 27.42 20.02
CA TYR A 18 -6.51 27.50 19.46
C TYR A 18 -6.59 28.33 18.19
N SER A 19 -6.06 29.55 18.27
CA SER A 19 -5.70 30.38 17.12
C SER A 19 -4.54 29.68 16.41
N ILE A 20 -4.70 29.37 15.13
CA ILE A 20 -3.60 28.86 14.29
C ILE A 20 -3.11 30.05 13.47
N ASP A 21 -2.03 30.69 13.91
CA ASP A 21 -1.26 31.60 13.08
C ASP A 21 -0.48 30.79 12.02
N PRO A 22 -0.60 31.10 10.72
CA PRO A 22 0.12 30.41 9.68
C PRO A 22 1.36 31.22 9.29
N THR A 23 2.50 31.00 9.94
CA THR A 23 3.82 31.37 9.39
C THR A 23 4.92 30.84 10.29
N THR A 24 5.62 29.81 9.84
CA THR A 24 7.10 29.76 9.79
C THR A 24 7.54 28.36 9.37
N CYS A 25 7.85 28.23 8.08
CA CYS A 25 8.83 27.23 7.64
C CYS A 25 10.17 27.63 8.24
N ASN A 26 10.75 26.78 9.09
CA ASN A 26 12.19 26.57 9.19
C ASN A 26 12.44 25.29 9.99
N SER A 27 13.11 24.33 9.35
CA SER A 27 13.66 23.16 10.02
C SER A 27 14.75 23.60 11.00
N PRO A 28 14.84 22.93 12.16
CA PRO A 28 16.03 22.13 12.38
C PRO A 28 15.70 20.72 12.84
N ARG A 29 16.62 19.80 12.52
CA ARG A 29 16.65 18.44 13.04
C ARG A 29 16.68 18.42 14.57
N THR A 30 16.13 17.32 15.07
CA THR A 30 16.40 16.63 16.35
C THR A 30 15.64 17.06 17.61
N THR A 31 15.20 15.98 18.28
CA THR A 31 14.82 15.83 19.70
C THR A 31 13.58 16.58 20.15
N TYR A 32 12.43 15.89 20.15
CA TYR A 32 11.53 15.66 21.31
C TYR A 32 10.38 14.74 20.85
N LEU A 33 10.70 13.50 20.46
CA LEU A 33 9.68 12.46 20.52
C LEU A 33 9.56 12.09 21.99
N ASN A 34 8.54 12.64 22.63
CA ASN A 34 8.08 12.15 23.92
C ASN A 34 8.00 10.62 23.84
N ASN A 35 8.81 9.95 24.67
CA ASN A 35 8.69 8.53 24.96
C ASN A 35 7.38 8.27 25.71
N MET A 36 6.22 8.55 25.09
CA MET A 36 5.04 7.75 25.37
C MET A 36 5.32 6.40 24.73
N SER A 37 5.67 5.41 25.56
CA SER A 37 5.71 4.03 25.12
C SER A 37 4.29 3.68 24.66
N ILE A 38 4.07 3.66 23.35
CA ILE A 38 2.81 3.22 22.77
C ILE A 38 2.73 1.72 23.04
N THR A 39 1.91 1.34 24.01
CA THR A 39 1.73 -0.06 24.43
C THR A 39 0.35 -0.59 24.08
N SER A 40 -0.60 0.32 23.83
CA SER A 40 -1.95 0.02 23.39
C SER A 40 -2.31 0.83 22.14
N ILE A 41 -3.22 0.31 21.33
CA ILE A 41 -3.89 1.07 20.25
C ILE A 41 -4.57 2.31 20.85
N HIS A 42 -5.02 2.25 22.10
CA HIS A 42 -5.66 3.37 22.78
C HIS A 42 -4.72 4.55 23.06
N ASP A 43 -3.40 4.32 23.07
CA ASP A 43 -2.38 5.37 23.23
C ASP A 43 -2.16 6.16 21.93
N LEU A 44 -2.65 5.66 20.80
CA LEU A 44 -2.54 6.32 19.51
C LEU A 44 -3.51 7.50 19.38
N ASP A 45 -3.11 8.49 18.60
CA ASP A 45 -4.02 9.56 18.20
C ASP A 45 -5.09 9.03 17.22
N LEU A 46 -6.20 9.76 17.08
CA LEU A 46 -7.39 9.33 16.33
C LEU A 46 -7.06 8.83 14.91
N ILE A 47 -6.23 9.55 14.16
CA ILE A 47 -5.90 9.17 12.77
C ILE A 47 -5.10 7.86 12.77
N SER A 48 -4.15 7.73 13.70
CA SER A 48 -3.31 6.53 13.78
C SER A 48 -4.13 5.29 14.18
N LYS A 49 -5.11 5.46 15.08
CA LYS A 49 -6.09 4.40 15.41
C LYS A 49 -6.88 3.95 14.19
N LEU A 50 -7.45 4.89 13.43
CA LEU A 50 -8.20 4.59 12.22
C LEU A 50 -7.35 3.84 11.18
N ILE A 51 -6.07 4.20 11.03
CA ILE A 51 -5.14 3.47 10.16
C ILE A 51 -4.98 2.02 10.64
N VAL A 52 -4.68 1.81 11.93
CA VAL A 52 -4.49 0.46 12.48
C VAL A 52 -5.75 -0.38 12.35
N GLU A 53 -6.92 0.17 12.66
CA GLU A 53 -8.21 -0.53 12.53
C GLU A 53 -8.51 -0.92 11.08
N LYS A 54 -8.32 0.01 10.13
CA LYS A 54 -8.52 -0.27 8.71
C LYS A 54 -7.58 -1.37 8.24
N MET A 55 -6.30 -1.28 8.61
CA MET A 55 -5.30 -2.29 8.27
C MET A 55 -5.64 -3.65 8.89
N ARG A 56 -6.09 -3.68 10.15
CA ARG A 56 -6.51 -4.89 10.86
C ARG A 56 -7.65 -5.60 10.12
N ILE A 57 -8.69 -4.86 9.73
CA ILE A 57 -9.82 -5.40 8.97
C ILE A 57 -9.35 -5.98 7.64
N LEU A 58 -8.56 -5.23 6.88
CA LEU A 58 -8.11 -5.65 5.56
C LEU A 58 -7.13 -6.85 5.64
N SER A 59 -6.38 -6.96 6.74
CA SER A 59 -5.38 -8.01 6.96
C SER A 59 -5.99 -9.41 7.14
N GLN A 60 -7.31 -9.51 7.36
CA GLN A 60 -8.03 -10.80 7.43
C GLN A 60 -7.93 -11.62 6.14
N HIS A 61 -7.72 -10.94 5.00
CA HIS A 61 -7.43 -11.57 3.71
C HIS A 61 -6.06 -11.08 3.24
N PRO A 62 -4.97 -11.69 3.74
CA PRO A 62 -3.64 -11.13 3.62
C PRO A 62 -3.17 -11.12 2.17
N ARG A 63 -3.00 -9.91 1.64
CA ARG A 63 -2.44 -9.64 0.31
C ARG A 63 -1.74 -8.30 0.33
N ILE A 64 -0.74 -8.14 -0.51
CA ILE A 64 -0.01 -6.88 -0.68
C ILE A 64 -0.97 -5.80 -1.22
N MET A 65 -1.30 -4.79 -0.41
CA MET A 65 -2.40 -3.83 -0.71
C MET A 65 -1.96 -2.48 -1.31
N ASN A 66 -2.68 -1.96 -2.31
CA ASN A 66 -2.43 -0.59 -2.77
C ASN A 66 -2.90 0.43 -1.72
N LEU A 67 -1.97 0.84 -0.86
CA LEU A 67 -2.21 1.78 0.24
C LEU A 67 -2.79 3.11 -0.25
N GLY A 68 -2.51 3.54 -1.49
CA GLY A 68 -3.05 4.78 -2.03
C GLY A 68 -4.58 4.77 -2.11
N VAL A 69 -5.14 3.65 -2.58
CA VAL A 69 -6.60 3.42 -2.67
C VAL A 69 -7.21 3.29 -1.26
N ILE A 70 -6.48 2.65 -0.34
CA ILE A 70 -6.93 2.50 1.04
C ILE A 70 -7.00 3.87 1.73
N TRP A 71 -6.00 4.72 1.54
CA TRP A 71 -5.96 6.07 2.10
C TRP A 71 -7.05 6.96 1.53
N ASP A 72 -7.36 6.85 0.23
CA ASP A 72 -8.52 7.53 -0.35
C ASP A 72 -9.81 7.13 0.34
N GLY A 73 -10.04 5.81 0.47
CA GLY A 73 -11.19 5.28 1.16
C GLY A 73 -11.26 5.81 2.60
N LEU A 74 -10.17 5.76 3.34
CA LEU A 74 -10.11 6.20 4.73
C LEU A 74 -10.39 7.71 4.88
N ILE A 75 -9.88 8.54 3.97
CA ILE A 75 -10.15 9.98 3.93
C ILE A 75 -11.63 10.24 3.66
N THR A 76 -12.20 9.60 2.64
CA THR A 76 -13.60 9.80 2.24
C THR A 76 -14.57 9.28 3.29
N GLU A 77 -14.34 8.08 3.82
CA GLU A 77 -15.20 7.43 4.84
C GLU A 77 -15.28 8.24 6.14
N ASN A 78 -14.20 8.92 6.53
CA ASN A 78 -14.09 9.61 7.82
C ASN A 78 -14.05 11.14 7.71
N GLY A 79 -14.22 11.70 6.49
CA GLY A 79 -14.21 13.16 6.26
C GLY A 79 -12.90 13.85 6.64
N LEU A 80 -11.76 13.16 6.54
CA LEU A 80 -10.48 13.67 7.05
C LEU A 80 -9.90 14.77 6.15
N GLN A 81 -9.46 15.88 6.74
CA GLN A 81 -8.78 16.96 6.03
C GLN A 81 -7.25 16.75 6.01
N VAL A 82 -6.80 15.58 5.56
CA VAL A 82 -5.37 15.20 5.53
C VAL A 82 -4.96 14.66 4.16
N LYS A 83 -3.69 14.87 3.80
CA LYS A 83 -3.11 14.34 2.56
C LYS A 83 -2.74 12.87 2.72
N ARG A 84 -2.78 12.10 1.63
CA ARG A 84 -2.31 10.69 1.61
C ARG A 84 -0.91 10.53 2.19
N GLY A 85 0.01 11.45 1.83
CA GLY A 85 1.38 11.42 2.34
C GLY A 85 1.46 11.47 3.86
N THR A 86 0.55 12.19 4.52
CA THR A 86 0.47 12.23 5.98
C THR A 86 0.06 10.88 6.57
N LEU A 87 -0.88 10.17 5.94
CA LEU A 87 -1.28 8.81 6.36
C LEU A 87 -0.15 7.81 6.15
N TYR A 88 0.55 7.89 5.00
CA TYR A 88 1.74 7.10 4.75
C TYR A 88 2.82 7.33 5.81
N ASN A 89 3.18 8.58 6.09
CA ASN A 89 4.23 8.90 7.06
C ASN A 89 3.84 8.43 8.46
N ARG A 90 2.57 8.59 8.86
CA ARG A 90 2.07 8.07 10.15
C ARG A 90 2.19 6.56 10.24
N LEU A 91 1.86 5.83 9.18
CA LEU A 91 2.05 4.39 9.13
C LEU A 91 3.54 4.03 9.32
N ARG A 92 4.42 4.64 8.54
CA ARG A 92 5.86 4.31 8.51
C ARG A 92 6.64 4.76 9.74
N GLU A 93 6.41 5.97 10.22
CA GLU A 93 7.26 6.61 11.23
C GLU A 93 6.72 6.45 12.65
N LYS A 94 5.43 6.15 12.80
CA LYS A 94 4.78 6.06 14.12
C LYS A 94 4.21 4.68 14.40
N ILE A 95 3.42 4.14 13.48
CA ILE A 95 2.68 2.89 13.70
C ILE A 95 3.60 1.67 13.55
N GLU A 96 4.38 1.58 12.47
CA GLU A 96 5.29 0.45 12.22
C GLU A 96 6.33 0.21 13.30
N PRO A 97 7.01 1.24 13.85
CA PRO A 97 7.94 1.04 14.95
C PRO A 97 7.26 0.60 16.24
N ALA A 98 6.05 1.12 16.51
CA ALA A 98 5.30 0.82 17.72
C ALA A 98 4.50 -0.49 17.63
N LEU A 99 4.28 -1.03 16.43
CA LEU A 99 3.45 -2.21 16.17
C LEU A 99 3.92 -3.43 16.98
N LEU A 100 5.22 -3.54 17.23
CA LEU A 100 5.78 -4.58 18.08
C LEU A 100 5.34 -4.47 19.53
N ASP A 101 5.35 -3.25 20.06
CA ASP A 101 5.15 -2.95 21.47
C ASP A 101 3.65 -2.87 21.82
N ILE A 102 2.76 -2.75 20.82
CA ILE A 102 1.30 -2.78 21.01
C ILE A 102 0.85 -4.18 21.44
N THR A 103 0.32 -4.32 22.66
CA THR A 103 -0.14 -5.60 23.22
C THR A 103 -1.53 -6.02 22.74
N ASP A 104 -2.33 -5.06 22.26
CA ASP A 104 -3.73 -5.31 21.83
C ASP A 104 -3.84 -6.10 20.52
N LEU A 105 -2.72 -6.26 19.81
CA LEU A 105 -2.63 -7.00 18.55
C LEU A 105 -1.91 -8.32 18.79
N THR A 106 -2.44 -9.39 18.23
CA THR A 106 -1.73 -10.68 18.24
C THR A 106 -0.50 -10.62 17.33
N GLU A 107 0.49 -11.49 17.56
CA GLU A 107 1.65 -11.58 16.68
C GLU A 107 1.26 -11.82 15.21
N GLU A 108 0.24 -12.66 14.99
CA GLU A 108 -0.30 -12.90 13.64
C GLU A 108 -0.86 -11.63 13.00
N GLU A 109 -1.64 -10.84 13.75
CA GLU A 109 -2.20 -9.57 13.24
C GLU A 109 -1.09 -8.58 12.90
N LYS A 110 -0.05 -8.47 13.74
CA LYS A 110 1.12 -7.63 13.49
C LYS A 110 1.81 -8.02 12.18
N ILE A 111 2.09 -9.32 12.00
CA ILE A 111 2.74 -9.84 10.79
C ILE A 111 1.86 -9.60 9.56
N LYS A 112 0.55 -9.86 9.64
CA LYS A 112 -0.37 -9.63 8.51
C LYS A 112 -0.42 -8.16 8.13
N ILE A 113 -0.47 -7.23 9.10
CA ILE A 113 -0.47 -5.79 8.84
C ILE A 113 0.82 -5.38 8.12
N LEU A 114 1.99 -5.81 8.61
CA LEU A 114 3.29 -5.52 8.01
C LEU A 114 3.42 -6.09 6.58
N PHE A 115 2.97 -7.31 6.36
CA PHE A 115 2.94 -7.94 5.04
C PHE A 115 2.02 -7.15 4.08
N CYS A 116 0.80 -6.84 4.49
CA CYS A 116 -0.19 -6.14 3.67
C CYS A 116 0.26 -4.72 3.29
N ALA A 117 0.88 -4.01 4.24
CA ALA A 117 1.43 -2.67 4.05
C ALA A 117 2.75 -2.65 3.26
N SER A 118 3.34 -3.81 2.94
CA SER A 118 4.65 -3.87 2.28
C SER A 118 5.68 -3.10 3.11
N SER A 119 5.75 -3.45 4.40
CA SER A 119 6.60 -2.76 5.38
C SER A 119 8.00 -3.31 5.40
N ARG A 120 8.96 -2.39 5.54
CA ARG A 120 10.37 -2.73 5.71
C ARG A 120 10.55 -3.15 7.16
N LEU A 121 11.22 -4.27 7.35
CA LEU A 121 11.41 -4.84 8.68
C LEU A 121 12.83 -4.64 9.14
N ASP A 122 12.95 -4.11 10.35
CA ASP A 122 14.19 -4.07 11.11
C ASP A 122 14.47 -5.45 11.74
N ASP A 123 15.68 -5.66 12.24
CA ASP A 123 16.12 -6.97 12.74
C ASP A 123 15.25 -7.50 13.90
N ARG A 124 14.69 -6.61 14.73
CA ARG A 124 13.72 -6.95 15.79
C ARG A 124 12.41 -7.52 15.23
N LEU A 125 11.97 -7.03 14.08
CA LEU A 125 10.73 -7.47 13.42
C LEU A 125 10.96 -8.80 12.68
N LYS A 126 12.16 -8.98 12.12
CA LYS A 126 12.56 -10.23 11.46
C LYS A 126 12.59 -11.41 12.44
N SER A 127 13.01 -11.20 13.70
CA SER A 127 13.06 -12.29 14.68
C SER A 127 11.68 -12.88 15.01
N ILE A 128 10.60 -12.14 14.80
CA ILE A 128 9.21 -12.59 15.05
C ILE A 128 8.69 -13.44 13.86
N THR A 129 9.37 -13.38 12.72
CA THR A 129 9.01 -14.11 11.50
C THR A 129 10.15 -15.04 11.05
N PRO A 130 10.54 -16.03 11.87
CA PRO A 130 11.72 -16.86 11.60
C PRO A 130 11.61 -17.69 10.31
N ASN A 131 10.40 -17.91 9.81
CA ASN A 131 10.13 -18.68 8.57
C ASN A 131 9.75 -17.78 7.38
N ALA A 132 10.00 -16.47 7.46
CA ALA A 132 9.70 -15.55 6.37
C ALA A 132 10.85 -15.40 5.38
N GLU A 133 10.51 -15.24 4.11
CA GLU A 133 11.42 -14.83 3.05
C GLU A 133 11.24 -13.34 2.79
N PHE A 134 12.36 -12.64 2.58
CA PHE A 134 12.39 -11.19 2.40
C PHE A 134 12.97 -10.81 1.04
N ASP A 135 12.53 -9.67 0.52
CA ASP A 135 13.14 -9.07 -0.66
C ASP A 135 14.43 -8.30 -0.33
N SER A 136 15.07 -7.72 -1.35
CA SER A 136 16.27 -6.89 -1.20
C SER A 136 16.06 -5.61 -0.37
N GLU A 137 14.81 -5.21 -0.11
CA GLU A 137 14.44 -4.06 0.72
C GLU A 137 13.99 -4.48 2.14
N ASN A 138 14.20 -5.74 2.54
CA ASN A 138 13.76 -6.32 3.81
C ASN A 138 12.23 -6.30 4.01
N ARG A 139 11.45 -6.47 2.95
CA ARG A 139 9.98 -6.63 3.01
C ARG A 139 9.63 -8.10 2.90
N ILE A 140 8.60 -8.54 3.62
CA ILE A 140 8.12 -9.93 3.57
C ILE A 140 7.58 -10.23 2.15
N ILE A 141 8.15 -11.22 1.46
CA ILE A 141 7.60 -11.79 0.22
C ILE A 141 6.72 -12.99 0.55
N LYS A 142 7.19 -13.83 1.48
CA LYS A 142 6.54 -15.06 1.88
C LYS A 142 6.66 -15.25 3.37
N THR A 143 5.59 -15.69 4.02
CA THR A 143 5.61 -16.02 5.45
C THR A 143 4.57 -17.08 5.75
N LYS A 144 4.80 -17.83 6.83
CA LYS A 144 3.85 -18.81 7.36
C LYS A 144 3.12 -18.20 8.55
N ILE A 145 1.79 -18.15 8.49
CA ILE A 145 0.95 -17.71 9.61
C ILE A 145 -0.01 -18.85 9.94
N GLY A 146 0.06 -19.34 11.18
CA GLY A 146 -0.59 -20.59 11.56
C GLY A 146 -0.13 -21.75 10.65
N ASN A 147 -1.08 -22.36 9.94
CA ASN A 147 -0.82 -23.46 9.00
C ASN A 147 -0.77 -23.03 7.53
N GLU A 148 -1.00 -21.75 7.23
CA GLU A 148 -1.09 -21.26 5.87
C GLU A 148 0.16 -20.51 5.44
N TRP A 149 0.56 -20.71 4.20
CA TRP A 149 1.58 -19.91 3.54
C TRP A 149 0.93 -18.73 2.85
N ILE A 150 1.44 -17.55 3.15
CA ILE A 150 1.02 -16.32 2.52
C ILE A 150 2.20 -15.84 1.67
N GLU A 151 1.94 -15.65 0.39
CA GLU A 151 2.91 -15.20 -0.59
C GLU A 151 2.39 -13.96 -1.29
N GLY A 152 3.29 -13.03 -1.61
CA GLY A 152 2.94 -11.84 -2.36
C GLY A 152 4.15 -11.21 -3.01
N ASP A 153 3.93 -10.69 -4.21
CA ASP A 153 4.94 -9.94 -4.94
C ASP A 153 4.72 -8.42 -4.82
N HIS A 154 5.78 -7.70 -4.48
CA HIS A 154 5.81 -6.23 -4.41
C HIS A 154 5.97 -5.58 -5.79
N THR A 155 6.35 -6.33 -6.83
CA THR A 155 6.59 -5.82 -8.20
C THR A 155 5.33 -5.25 -8.86
N GLY A 156 4.14 -5.67 -8.42
CA GLY A 156 2.86 -5.16 -8.91
C GLY A 156 2.55 -3.72 -8.47
N LYS A 157 3.30 -3.17 -7.51
CA LYS A 157 3.06 -1.85 -6.94
C LYS A 157 4.11 -0.87 -7.46
N LEU A 158 3.65 0.07 -8.29
CA LEU A 158 4.42 1.15 -8.94
C LEU A 158 5.03 0.80 -10.31
N LYS A 159 4.26 0.22 -11.23
CA LYS A 159 4.50 0.62 -12.63
C LYS A 159 4.07 2.08 -12.77
N ASN A 160 5.07 2.97 -12.67
CA ASN A 160 4.98 4.39 -12.96
C ASN A 160 4.16 4.59 -14.25
N ARG A 161 3.35 5.64 -14.36
CA ARG A 161 2.51 5.85 -15.56
C ARG A 161 3.36 5.80 -16.85
N PHE A 162 4.61 6.26 -16.76
CA PHE A 162 5.65 6.15 -17.79
C PHE A 162 6.07 4.70 -18.10
N GLN A 163 6.23 3.84 -17.08
CA GLN A 163 6.60 2.44 -17.27
C GLN A 163 5.47 1.66 -17.98
N ARG A 164 4.21 1.92 -17.60
CA ARG A 164 3.04 1.37 -18.29
C ARG A 164 2.93 1.83 -19.74
N ALA A 165 3.20 3.11 -20.00
CA ALA A 165 3.22 3.64 -21.36
C ALA A 165 4.33 3.00 -22.21
N LYS A 166 5.53 2.84 -21.65
CA LYS A 166 6.68 2.22 -22.31
C LYS A 166 6.46 0.73 -22.63
N GLU A 167 5.80 0.00 -21.73
CA GLU A 167 5.42 -1.40 -21.97
C GLU A 167 4.31 -1.52 -23.01
N ALA A 168 3.32 -0.64 -22.99
CA ALA A 168 2.29 -0.59 -24.02
C ALA A 168 2.86 -0.26 -25.41
N GLU A 169 3.84 0.64 -25.47
CA GLU A 169 4.58 0.96 -26.69
C GLU A 169 5.41 -0.25 -27.17
N ALA A 170 6.10 -0.93 -26.26
CA ALA A 170 6.85 -2.15 -26.58
C ALA A 170 5.93 -3.29 -27.08
N GLU A 171 4.75 -3.44 -26.50
CA GLU A 171 3.75 -4.42 -26.92
C GLU A 171 3.16 -4.08 -28.30
N GLU A 172 2.94 -2.80 -28.59
CA GLU A 172 2.49 -2.35 -29.92
C GLU A 172 3.57 -2.58 -30.98
N ILE A 173 4.84 -2.27 -30.68
CA ILE A 173 5.98 -2.54 -31.57
C ILE A 173 6.09 -4.04 -31.87
N GLU A 174 5.91 -4.90 -30.86
CA GLU A 174 5.95 -6.34 -31.02
C GLU A 174 4.74 -6.85 -31.84
N ARG A 175 3.55 -6.24 -31.67
CA ARG A 175 2.37 -6.53 -32.51
C ARG A 175 2.59 -6.14 -33.97
N VAL A 176 3.21 -4.98 -34.22
CA VAL A 176 3.57 -4.52 -35.57
C VAL A 176 4.57 -5.48 -36.20
N ARG A 177 5.64 -5.86 -35.49
CA ARG A 177 6.63 -6.85 -35.97
C ARG A 177 6.01 -8.19 -36.31
N ARG A 178 5.07 -8.69 -35.50
CA ARG A 178 4.35 -9.95 -35.81
C ARG A 178 3.51 -9.82 -37.08
N ARG A 179 2.83 -8.69 -37.29
CA ARG A 179 2.06 -8.43 -38.51
C ARG A 179 2.96 -8.33 -39.73
N GLU A 180 4.10 -7.64 -39.62
CA GLU A 180 5.08 -7.53 -40.70
C GLU A 180 5.70 -8.89 -41.05
N ALA A 181 6.05 -9.70 -40.05
CA ALA A 181 6.57 -11.06 -40.27
C ALA A 181 5.54 -11.98 -40.95
N ILE A 182 4.25 -11.82 -40.64
CA ILE A 182 3.16 -12.53 -41.31
C ILE A 182 3.02 -12.03 -42.76
N ALA A 183 3.02 -10.72 -42.98
CA ALA A 183 2.89 -10.11 -44.31
C ALA A 183 4.04 -10.48 -45.27
N ILE A 184 5.27 -10.58 -44.76
CA ILE A 184 6.44 -11.05 -45.53
C ILE A 184 6.28 -12.53 -45.90
N ARG A 185 5.70 -13.35 -45.02
CA ARG A 185 5.42 -14.77 -45.29
C ARG A 185 4.28 -14.99 -46.29
N THR A 186 3.29 -14.10 -46.34
CA THR A 186 2.17 -14.17 -47.29
C THR A 186 2.40 -13.38 -48.58
N ALA A 187 3.56 -12.76 -48.76
CA ALA A 187 3.87 -12.07 -50.01
C ALA A 187 3.79 -13.05 -51.19
N PRO A 188 2.91 -12.80 -52.18
CA PRO A 188 2.80 -13.68 -53.33
C PRO A 188 4.13 -13.71 -54.07
N TYR A 189 4.59 -14.94 -54.37
CA TYR A 189 5.81 -15.20 -55.12
C TYR A 189 5.84 -14.29 -56.37
N PRO A 190 6.96 -13.59 -56.67
CA PRO A 190 7.02 -12.76 -57.85
C PRO A 190 6.76 -13.64 -59.08
N ASP A 191 5.70 -13.31 -59.81
CA ASP A 191 5.31 -14.03 -61.01
C ASP A 191 6.45 -13.96 -62.04
N ARG A 192 7.13 -15.08 -62.22
CA ARG A 192 8.27 -15.23 -63.14
C ARG A 192 7.87 -15.15 -64.61
N SER A 193 6.59 -14.97 -64.94
CA SER A 193 6.07 -15.02 -66.31
C SER A 193 6.47 -13.84 -67.21
N LYS A 194 6.95 -12.71 -66.68
CA LYS A 194 7.25 -11.50 -67.49
C LYS A 194 8.70 -11.36 -67.99
N ARG A 195 9.58 -12.35 -67.79
CA ARG A 195 11.01 -12.24 -68.18
C ARG A 195 11.35 -12.72 -69.61
N ARG A 196 10.37 -13.04 -70.45
CA ARG A 196 10.61 -13.42 -71.86
C ARG A 196 9.67 -12.67 -72.79
N ARG A 197 10.15 -11.54 -73.31
CA ARG A 197 9.89 -11.00 -74.66
C ARG A 197 10.45 -9.57 -74.73
N LEU A 198 11.78 -9.50 -74.86
CA LEU A 198 12.48 -8.36 -75.45
C LEU A 198 13.61 -8.96 -76.28
N THR A 199 13.26 -9.34 -77.51
CA THR A 199 14.12 -9.57 -78.66
C THR A 199 13.29 -9.27 -79.89
#